data_AF-A0A964BPF9-F1
#
_entry.id   AF-A0A964BPF9-F1
#
_cell.length_a   1.000
_cell.length_b   1.000
_cell.length_c   1.000
_cell.angle_alpha   90.00
_cell.angle_beta   90.00
_cell.angle_gamma   90.00
#
_symmetry.space_group_name_H-M   'P 1'
#
loop_
_entity.id
_entity.type
_entity.pdbx_description
1 polymer ?
#
loop_
_entity_poly.entity_id
_entity_poly.type
_entity_poly.pdbx_seq_one_letter_code
_entity_poly.pdbx_strand_id
1 'polypeptide(L)'
;MTLIFIVGNSRSGTTMMSRIVGQHSQVFSFHELHFFGELWTAKKEQQAISKTESELLMAKLICIQRDGYLTQGDSQLYLTEAKQALQHFNPKNPTLSTLFKRFLQYEAQKNDKSIPCEHTPANVFYINEILNLYPEAKIINTVRDPRDVLLSQKRKWKRRFLGGEKIPLQEAIRSKINYHPITISKLWNSAILAGEKFAAHERVYSLNFEDLIQNPTAKVQEICNFLELSFSTELLEVPQIGSSIGSDRPLTTGIDASKTGNWRKGGLSKTEVFLCQQITQKHREKHNYDAMSIKPNYLAIAISLISLPVQLFLALLLNLERIGCYADTIKRRWA
;
A
#
# COMPACT_ATOMS: atom_id res chain seq x y z
N MET A 1 -6.48 -10.90 19.87
CA MET A 1 -5.36 -11.11 18.93
C MET A 1 -5.33 -9.91 18.00
N THR A 2 -4.37 -9.01 18.17
CA THR A 2 -4.25 -7.77 17.41
C THR A 2 -4.12 -8.04 15.91
N LEU A 3 -4.75 -7.22 15.08
CA LEU A 3 -4.53 -7.20 13.63
C LEU A 3 -3.79 -5.92 13.25
N ILE A 4 -2.70 -6.03 12.50
CA ILE A 4 -1.92 -4.86 12.08
C ILE A 4 -2.25 -4.55 10.63
N PHE A 5 -2.57 -3.29 10.34
CA PHE A 5 -2.71 -2.78 8.99
C PHE A 5 -1.70 -1.65 8.76
N ILE A 6 -0.91 -1.75 7.70
CA ILE A 6 0.01 -0.70 7.28
C ILE A 6 -0.53 -0.08 6.01
N VAL A 7 -0.91 1.18 6.09
CA VAL A 7 -1.59 1.92 5.03
C VAL A 7 -0.81 3.16 4.64
N GLY A 8 -1.22 3.80 3.56
CA GLY A 8 -0.68 5.10 3.16
C GLY A 8 -0.80 5.30 1.65
N ASN A 9 -0.24 6.39 1.15
CA ASN A 9 -0.18 6.56 -0.29
C ASN A 9 0.74 5.49 -0.94
N SER A 10 0.45 5.05 -2.16
CA SER A 10 1.39 4.16 -2.85
C SER A 10 2.79 4.81 -2.90
N ARG A 11 3.82 4.04 -2.55
CA ARG A 11 5.23 4.48 -2.48
C ARG A 11 5.61 5.37 -1.28
N SER A 12 4.78 5.44 -0.23
CA SER A 12 5.09 6.13 1.03
C SER A 12 5.97 5.34 2.01
N GLY A 13 6.33 4.09 1.68
CA GLY A 13 7.18 3.26 2.56
C GLY A 13 6.47 2.15 3.32
N THR A 14 5.19 1.87 3.02
CA THR A 14 4.42 0.77 3.62
C THR A 14 5.15 -0.58 3.58
N THR A 15 5.76 -0.96 2.45
CA THR A 15 6.51 -2.22 2.33
C THR A 15 7.71 -2.27 3.28
N MET A 16 8.41 -1.14 3.47
CA MET A 16 9.53 -1.09 4.42
C MET A 16 9.03 -1.28 5.84
N MET A 17 7.93 -0.60 6.20
CA MET A 17 7.31 -0.75 7.51
C MET A 17 6.80 -2.17 7.75
N SER A 18 6.21 -2.81 6.74
CA SER A 18 5.76 -4.20 6.84
C SER A 18 6.91 -5.16 7.08
N ARG A 19 8.07 -4.92 6.46
CA ARG A 19 9.28 -5.71 6.71
C ARG A 19 9.86 -5.47 8.10
N ILE A 20 9.88 -4.23 8.58
CA ILE A 20 10.33 -3.89 9.95
C ILE A 20 9.49 -4.65 10.97
N VAL A 21 8.16 -4.50 10.93
CA VAL A 21 7.26 -5.17 11.87
C VAL A 21 7.28 -6.68 11.65
N GLY A 22 7.43 -7.14 10.42
CA GLY A 22 7.54 -8.55 10.05
C GLY A 22 8.79 -9.27 10.55
N GLN A 23 9.84 -8.56 10.99
CA GLN A 23 10.98 -9.18 11.68
C GLN A 23 10.64 -9.65 13.09
N HIS A 24 9.56 -9.11 13.69
CA HIS A 24 9.17 -9.51 15.03
C HIS A 24 8.75 -10.98 15.09
N SER A 25 9.16 -11.69 16.14
CA SER A 25 8.96 -13.14 16.28
C SER A 25 7.50 -13.59 16.23
N GLN A 26 6.57 -12.72 16.61
CA GLN A 26 5.13 -12.98 16.62
C GLN A 26 4.37 -12.53 15.37
N VAL A 27 4.98 -11.71 14.51
CA VAL A 27 4.27 -11.06 13.40
C VAL A 27 4.48 -11.82 12.09
N PHE A 28 3.39 -12.04 11.34
CA PHE A 28 3.44 -12.47 9.95
C PHE A 28 3.08 -11.30 9.03
N SER A 29 4.03 -10.85 8.21
CA SER A 29 3.81 -9.81 7.22
C SER A 29 3.35 -10.41 5.88
N PHE A 30 2.17 -10.03 5.42
CA PHE A 30 1.61 -10.49 4.15
C PHE A 30 2.26 -9.80 2.94
N HIS A 31 2.02 -10.34 1.75
CA HIS A 31 2.14 -9.55 0.51
C HIS A 31 0.95 -8.57 0.40
N GLU A 32 0.99 -7.64 -0.57
CA GLU A 32 -0.16 -6.74 -0.79
C GLU A 32 -1.38 -7.57 -1.26
N LEU A 33 -2.43 -7.61 -0.45
CA LEU A 33 -3.61 -8.47 -0.70
C LEU A 33 -4.70 -7.79 -1.53
N HIS A 34 -4.74 -6.45 -1.56
CA HIS A 34 -5.75 -5.66 -2.29
C HIS A 34 -7.20 -6.09 -2.03
N PHE A 35 -7.50 -6.56 -0.81
CA PHE A 35 -8.84 -7.05 -0.44
C PHE A 35 -9.90 -5.94 -0.53
N PHE A 36 -9.65 -4.79 0.10
CA PHE A 36 -10.58 -3.66 0.07
C PHE A 36 -10.60 -2.97 -1.30
N GLY A 37 -11.80 -2.84 -1.88
CA GLY A 37 -12.03 -2.21 -3.18
C GLY A 37 -11.99 -3.15 -4.38
N GLU A 38 -11.24 -4.26 -4.31
CA GLU A 38 -11.24 -5.29 -5.37
C GLU A 38 -12.14 -6.48 -5.02
N LEU A 39 -11.93 -7.09 -3.85
CA LEU A 39 -12.69 -8.27 -3.40
C LEU A 39 -13.86 -7.87 -2.49
N TRP A 40 -13.66 -6.81 -1.70
CA TRP A 40 -14.60 -6.30 -0.72
C TRP A 40 -15.22 -4.97 -1.15
N THR A 41 -16.53 -4.85 -0.95
CA THR A 41 -17.26 -3.57 -1.02
C THR A 41 -18.31 -3.52 0.08
N ALA A 42 -18.67 -2.31 0.54
CA ALA A 42 -19.68 -2.14 1.59
C ALA A 42 -21.04 -2.77 1.23
N LYS A 43 -21.39 -2.79 -0.07
CA LYS A 43 -22.61 -3.44 -0.57
C LYS A 43 -22.53 -4.96 -0.46
N LYS A 44 -21.40 -5.57 -0.85
CA LYS A 44 -21.21 -7.02 -0.78
C LYS A 44 -21.08 -7.52 0.67
N GLU A 45 -20.53 -6.71 1.56
CA GLU A 45 -20.39 -7.04 2.98
C GLU A 45 -21.73 -7.27 3.71
N GLN A 46 -22.81 -6.65 3.22
CA GLN A 46 -24.15 -6.78 3.84
C GLN A 46 -24.80 -8.15 3.61
N GLN A 47 -24.23 -8.99 2.76
CA GLN A 47 -24.79 -10.28 2.37
C GLN A 47 -23.93 -11.42 2.93
N ALA A 48 -24.61 -12.44 3.44
CA ALA A 48 -23.96 -13.71 3.77
C ALA A 48 -23.39 -14.35 2.50
N ILE A 49 -22.20 -14.92 2.59
CA ILE A 49 -21.60 -15.69 1.48
C ILE A 49 -21.85 -17.18 1.66
N SER A 50 -22.12 -17.87 0.56
CA SER A 50 -22.27 -19.33 0.55
C SER A 50 -20.95 -20.04 0.86
N LYS A 51 -21.03 -21.34 1.15
CA LYS A 51 -19.84 -22.19 1.33
C LYS A 51 -18.93 -22.17 0.10
N THR A 52 -19.51 -22.28 -1.09
CA THR A 52 -18.77 -22.26 -2.35
C THR A 52 -18.08 -20.91 -2.57
N GLU A 53 -18.77 -19.80 -2.30
CA GLU A 53 -18.16 -18.46 -2.38
C GLU A 53 -17.04 -18.28 -1.36
N SER A 54 -17.19 -18.86 -0.16
CA SER A 54 -16.14 -18.86 0.87
C SER A 54 -14.90 -19.62 0.41
N GLU A 55 -15.06 -20.81 -0.17
CA GLU A 55 -13.95 -21.62 -0.71
C GLU A 55 -13.23 -20.89 -1.85
N LEU A 56 -13.98 -20.28 -2.78
CA LEU A 56 -13.43 -19.53 -3.91
C LEU A 56 -12.68 -18.27 -3.47
N LEU A 57 -13.24 -17.50 -2.54
CA LEU A 57 -12.58 -16.29 -2.03
C LEU A 57 -11.33 -16.65 -1.21
N MET A 58 -11.38 -17.70 -0.40
CA MET A 58 -10.21 -18.19 0.33
C MET A 58 -9.10 -18.65 -0.63
N ALA A 59 -9.44 -19.41 -1.68
CA ALA A 59 -8.48 -19.83 -2.71
C ALA A 59 -7.88 -18.64 -3.46
N LYS A 60 -8.68 -17.60 -3.75
CA LYS A 60 -8.19 -16.37 -4.37
C LYS A 60 -7.23 -15.60 -3.47
N LEU A 61 -7.51 -15.49 -2.17
CA LEU A 61 -6.61 -14.84 -1.21
C LEU A 61 -5.29 -15.60 -1.05
N ILE A 62 -5.33 -16.94 -1.01
CA ILE A 62 -4.13 -17.78 -1.01
C ILE A 62 -3.33 -17.56 -2.29
N CYS A 63 -3.98 -17.58 -3.46
CA CYS A 63 -3.31 -17.32 -4.74
C CYS A 63 -2.61 -15.94 -4.74
N ILE A 64 -3.29 -14.88 -4.28
CA ILE A 64 -2.69 -13.54 -4.17
C ILE A 64 -1.46 -13.56 -3.24
N GLN A 65 -1.51 -14.27 -2.13
CA GLN A 65 -0.40 -14.39 -1.18
C GLN A 65 0.76 -15.24 -1.72
N ARG A 66 0.52 -16.28 -2.51
CA ARG A 66 1.57 -17.16 -3.04
C ARG A 66 2.18 -16.62 -4.33
N ASP A 67 1.34 -16.19 -5.27
CA ASP A 67 1.76 -15.81 -6.62
C ASP A 67 1.93 -14.30 -6.77
N GLY A 68 1.32 -13.52 -5.87
CA GLY A 68 1.32 -12.06 -5.91
C GLY A 68 0.11 -11.50 -6.68
N TYR A 69 -0.40 -10.36 -6.24
CA TYR A 69 -1.62 -9.76 -6.82
C TYR A 69 -1.51 -9.39 -8.31
N LEU A 70 -0.28 -9.23 -8.84
CA LEU A 70 -0.03 -8.80 -10.23
C LEU A 70 0.08 -9.96 -11.23
N THR A 71 0.16 -11.20 -10.79
CA THR A 71 0.64 -12.31 -11.64
C THR A 71 -0.46 -13.11 -12.34
N GLN A 72 -1.74 -12.69 -12.25
CA GLN A 72 -2.88 -13.41 -12.86
C GLN A 72 -2.85 -14.93 -12.56
N GLY A 73 -2.45 -15.31 -11.34
CA GLY A 73 -2.39 -16.71 -10.93
C GLY A 73 -3.75 -17.40 -11.00
N ASP A 74 -3.74 -18.71 -11.20
CA ASP A 74 -4.96 -19.52 -11.21
C ASP A 74 -5.35 -19.94 -9.79
N SER A 75 -6.35 -19.25 -9.23
CA SER A 75 -6.89 -19.55 -7.91
C SER A 75 -7.44 -20.97 -7.75
N GLN A 76 -7.79 -21.66 -8.85
CA GLN A 76 -8.31 -23.03 -8.78
C GLN A 76 -7.27 -24.02 -8.21
N LEU A 77 -5.98 -23.74 -8.42
CA LEU A 77 -4.87 -24.55 -7.90
C LEU A 77 -4.84 -24.60 -6.36
N TYR A 78 -5.48 -23.62 -5.69
CA TYR A 78 -5.46 -23.48 -4.22
C TYR A 78 -6.77 -23.90 -3.55
N LEU A 79 -7.74 -24.48 -4.29
CA LEU A 79 -9.03 -24.89 -3.73
C LEU A 79 -8.91 -25.94 -2.63
N THR A 80 -7.98 -26.88 -2.77
CA THR A 80 -7.76 -27.93 -1.74
C THR A 80 -7.25 -27.31 -0.44
N GLU A 81 -6.27 -26.40 -0.52
CA GLU A 81 -5.75 -25.65 0.64
C GLU A 81 -6.85 -24.77 1.26
N ALA A 82 -7.65 -24.10 0.42
CA ALA A 82 -8.76 -23.28 0.87
C ALA A 82 -9.79 -24.08 1.68
N LYS A 83 -10.19 -25.27 1.19
CA LYS A 83 -11.10 -26.17 1.91
C LYS A 83 -10.52 -26.61 3.25
N GLN A 84 -9.24 -26.95 3.29
CA GLN A 84 -8.55 -27.31 4.53
C GLN A 84 -8.54 -26.14 5.53
N ALA A 85 -8.25 -24.93 5.05
CA ALA A 85 -8.24 -23.74 5.88
C ALA A 85 -9.63 -23.39 6.46
N LEU A 86 -10.71 -23.84 5.80
CA LEU A 86 -12.09 -23.62 6.22
C LEU A 86 -12.72 -24.81 6.97
N GLN A 87 -12.01 -25.93 7.14
CA GLN A 87 -12.56 -27.18 7.70
C GLN A 87 -13.24 -27.02 9.08
N HIS A 88 -12.78 -26.05 9.89
CA HIS A 88 -13.36 -25.72 11.20
C HIS A 88 -13.91 -24.29 11.27
N PHE A 89 -14.11 -23.64 10.12
CA PHE A 89 -14.66 -22.28 10.04
C PHE A 89 -16.15 -22.35 9.73
N ASN A 90 -16.99 -22.28 10.77
CA ASN A 90 -18.44 -22.35 10.64
C ASN A 90 -19.13 -21.16 11.34
N PRO A 91 -18.91 -19.91 10.88
CA PRO A 91 -19.60 -18.76 11.45
C PRO A 91 -21.10 -18.84 11.16
N LYS A 92 -21.93 -18.34 12.08
CA LYS A 92 -23.40 -18.31 11.89
C LYS A 92 -23.82 -17.48 10.66
N ASN A 93 -23.06 -16.44 10.33
CA ASN A 93 -23.29 -15.57 9.19
C ASN A 93 -21.94 -15.19 8.54
N PRO A 94 -21.39 -16.03 7.64
CA PRO A 94 -20.13 -15.73 6.97
C PRO A 94 -20.29 -14.49 6.08
N THR A 95 -19.46 -13.48 6.30
CA THR A 95 -19.30 -12.33 5.40
C THR A 95 -17.89 -12.28 4.83
N LEU A 96 -17.67 -11.39 3.85
CA LEU A 96 -16.33 -11.20 3.26
C LEU A 96 -15.29 -10.84 4.32
N SER A 97 -15.61 -9.94 5.26
CA SER A 97 -14.70 -9.54 6.33
C SER A 97 -14.38 -10.70 7.29
N THR A 98 -15.36 -11.51 7.68
CA THR A 98 -15.13 -12.67 8.55
C THR A 98 -14.21 -13.69 7.88
N LEU A 99 -14.37 -13.91 6.57
CA LEU A 99 -13.51 -14.80 5.81
C LEU A 99 -12.11 -14.23 5.63
N PHE A 100 -11.97 -12.92 5.38
CA PHE A 100 -10.67 -12.27 5.30
C PHE A 100 -9.90 -12.38 6.61
N LYS A 101 -10.56 -12.15 7.75
CA LYS A 101 -9.96 -12.39 9.07
C LYS A 101 -9.54 -13.86 9.24
N ARG A 102 -10.36 -14.82 8.82
CA ARG A 102 -9.99 -16.24 8.84
C ARG A 102 -8.75 -16.53 7.99
N PHE A 103 -8.67 -15.95 6.80
CA PHE A 103 -7.51 -16.05 5.92
C PHE A 103 -6.24 -15.52 6.60
N LEU A 104 -6.31 -14.30 7.17
CA LEU A 104 -5.18 -13.69 7.87
C LEU A 104 -4.70 -14.56 9.05
N GLN A 105 -5.64 -15.13 9.81
CA GLN A 105 -5.31 -16.03 10.92
C GLN A 105 -4.67 -17.33 10.44
N TYR A 106 -5.22 -17.95 9.39
CA TYR A 106 -4.71 -19.19 8.82
C TYR A 106 -3.26 -19.04 8.35
N GLU A 107 -2.95 -17.99 7.58
CA GLU A 107 -1.61 -17.74 7.06
C GLU A 107 -0.60 -17.43 8.16
N ALA A 108 -0.98 -16.65 9.17
CA ALA A 108 -0.11 -16.39 10.32
C ALA A 108 0.19 -17.68 11.08
N GLN A 109 -0.83 -18.48 11.39
CA GLN A 109 -0.69 -19.77 12.09
C GLN A 109 0.17 -20.76 11.31
N LYS A 110 0.00 -20.84 9.99
CA LYS A 110 0.80 -21.69 9.10
C LYS A 110 2.30 -21.35 9.09
N ASN A 111 2.66 -20.13 9.51
CA ASN A 111 4.04 -19.67 9.62
C ASN A 111 4.49 -19.51 11.08
N ASP A 112 3.81 -20.17 12.03
CA ASP A 112 4.11 -20.13 13.47
C ASP A 112 4.08 -18.71 14.07
N LYS A 113 3.21 -17.86 13.54
CA LYS A 113 2.99 -16.48 13.99
C LYS A 113 1.58 -16.29 14.55
N SER A 114 1.45 -15.32 15.44
CA SER A 114 0.20 -15.01 16.14
C SER A 114 -0.38 -13.65 15.79
N ILE A 115 0.32 -12.79 15.04
CA ILE A 115 -0.12 -11.43 14.72
C ILE A 115 -0.04 -11.20 13.20
N PRO A 116 -1.18 -11.16 12.50
CA PRO A 116 -1.24 -10.82 11.09
C PRO A 116 -0.91 -9.33 10.85
N CYS A 117 -0.08 -9.04 9.85
CA CYS A 117 0.26 -7.69 9.40
C CYS A 117 0.03 -7.52 7.89
N GLU A 118 -1.09 -6.93 7.53
CA GLU A 118 -1.48 -6.61 6.15
C GLU A 118 -0.96 -5.23 5.76
N HIS A 119 -0.47 -5.02 4.53
CA HIS A 119 0.21 -3.77 4.16
C HIS A 119 -0.18 -3.14 2.81
N THR A 120 -1.40 -3.36 2.33
CA THR A 120 -1.84 -2.73 1.08
C THR A 120 -1.96 -1.20 1.27
N PRO A 121 -1.18 -0.36 0.56
CA PRO A 121 -1.21 1.09 0.79
C PRO A 121 -2.61 1.71 0.63
N ALA A 122 -3.33 1.28 -0.41
CA ALA A 122 -4.66 1.80 -0.75
C ALA A 122 -5.72 1.57 0.34
N ASN A 123 -5.44 0.75 1.34
CA ASN A 123 -6.30 0.60 2.53
C ASN A 123 -6.43 1.89 3.34
N VAL A 124 -5.63 2.92 3.06
CA VAL A 124 -5.82 4.27 3.64
C VAL A 124 -7.21 4.85 3.35
N PHE A 125 -7.83 4.48 2.22
CA PHE A 125 -9.20 4.88 1.85
C PHE A 125 -10.30 4.07 2.54
N TYR A 126 -9.91 3.08 3.36
CA TYR A 126 -10.77 2.13 4.05
C TYR A 126 -10.50 2.06 5.56
N ILE A 127 -9.78 3.05 6.11
CA ILE A 127 -9.45 3.09 7.55
C ILE A 127 -10.71 2.97 8.41
N ASN A 128 -11.78 3.70 8.07
CA ASN A 128 -13.05 3.64 8.79
C ASN A 128 -13.63 2.22 8.81
N GLU A 129 -13.67 1.59 7.64
CA GLU A 129 -14.18 0.23 7.48
C GLU A 129 -13.33 -0.78 8.24
N ILE A 130 -11.99 -0.68 8.16
CA ILE A 130 -11.07 -1.56 8.89
C ILE A 130 -11.31 -1.43 10.41
N LEU A 131 -11.40 -0.21 10.92
CA LEU A 131 -11.61 0.05 12.34
C LEU A 131 -12.96 -0.47 12.86
N ASN A 132 -14.00 -0.49 12.00
CA ASN A 132 -15.34 -0.98 12.33
C ASN A 132 -15.46 -2.50 12.21
N LEU A 133 -14.87 -3.09 11.16
CA LEU A 133 -14.91 -4.54 10.91
C LEU A 133 -14.01 -5.32 11.87
N TYR A 134 -12.91 -4.70 12.30
CA TYR A 134 -11.91 -5.31 13.17
C TYR A 134 -11.64 -4.41 14.38
N PRO A 135 -12.40 -4.55 15.48
CA PRO A 135 -12.21 -3.76 16.69
C PRO A 135 -10.79 -3.83 17.26
N GLU A 136 -10.12 -4.97 17.07
CA GLU A 136 -8.75 -5.22 17.50
C GLU A 136 -7.66 -4.74 16.53
N ALA A 137 -8.04 -4.09 15.43
CA ALA A 137 -7.08 -3.60 14.45
C ALA A 137 -6.31 -2.37 14.96
N LYS A 138 -5.00 -2.37 14.76
CA LYS A 138 -4.12 -1.20 14.87
C LYS A 138 -3.57 -0.84 13.49
N ILE A 139 -3.61 0.44 13.16
CA ILE A 139 -3.29 0.93 11.83
C ILE A 139 -2.06 1.85 11.90
N ILE A 140 -1.06 1.58 11.06
CA ILE A 140 0.07 2.49 10.84
C ILE A 140 -0.14 3.16 9.48
N ASN A 141 -0.40 4.47 9.49
CA ASN A 141 -0.52 5.29 8.28
C ASN A 141 0.82 5.93 7.94
N THR A 142 1.42 5.55 6.82
CA THR A 142 2.70 6.10 6.37
C THR A 142 2.51 7.31 5.44
N VAL A 143 3.19 8.40 5.76
CA VAL A 143 3.22 9.66 5.01
C VAL A 143 4.64 9.89 4.51
N ARG A 144 4.79 10.44 3.30
CA ARG A 144 6.10 10.69 2.68
C ARG A 144 6.05 11.92 1.78
N ASP A 145 7.19 12.59 1.58
CA ASP A 145 7.30 13.74 0.68
C ASP A 145 6.66 13.43 -0.70
N PRO A 146 5.69 14.24 -1.16
CA PRO A 146 4.96 14.00 -2.40
C PRO A 146 5.88 13.97 -3.63
N ARG A 147 7.02 14.65 -3.60
CA ARG A 147 7.97 14.71 -4.72
C ARG A 147 8.77 13.41 -4.85
N ASP A 148 9.11 12.80 -3.72
CA ASP A 148 9.75 11.49 -3.68
C ASP A 148 8.78 10.39 -4.11
N VAL A 149 7.52 10.49 -3.67
CA VAL A 149 6.41 9.65 -4.16
C VAL A 149 6.28 9.79 -5.67
N LEU A 150 6.26 11.02 -6.18
CA LEU A 150 6.11 11.30 -7.61
C LEU A 150 7.26 10.69 -8.43
N LEU A 151 8.51 10.89 -8.01
CA LEU A 151 9.68 10.27 -8.63
C LEU A 151 9.58 8.73 -8.62
N SER A 152 9.20 8.17 -7.47
CA SER A 152 9.08 6.72 -7.29
C SER A 152 8.00 6.12 -8.19
N GLN A 153 6.87 6.82 -8.37
CA GLN A 153 5.79 6.44 -9.29
C GLN A 153 6.25 6.54 -10.75
N LYS A 154 6.95 7.61 -11.15
CA LYS A 154 7.49 7.79 -12.51
C LYS A 154 8.38 6.63 -12.95
N ARG A 155 9.14 6.07 -12.00
CA ARG A 155 10.07 4.98 -12.23
C ARG A 155 9.48 3.60 -11.97
N LYS A 156 8.20 3.48 -11.57
CA LYS A 156 7.57 2.20 -11.19
C LYS A 156 7.70 1.12 -12.28
N TRP A 157 7.55 1.51 -13.55
CA TRP A 157 7.72 0.60 -14.69
C TRP A 157 9.10 -0.06 -14.77
N LYS A 158 10.14 0.56 -14.21
CA LYS A 158 11.51 0.00 -14.18
C LYS A 158 11.63 -1.19 -13.24
N ARG A 159 10.69 -1.42 -12.32
CA ARG A 159 10.79 -2.48 -11.29
C ARG A 159 10.98 -3.86 -11.90
N ARG A 160 10.37 -4.15 -13.06
CA ARG A 160 10.58 -5.41 -13.80
C ARG A 160 12.07 -5.67 -14.07
N PHE A 161 12.81 -4.63 -14.44
CA PHE A 161 14.24 -4.70 -14.78
C PHE A 161 15.19 -4.52 -13.58
N LEU A 162 14.64 -4.39 -12.37
CA LEU A 162 15.41 -4.10 -11.15
C LEU A 162 15.22 -5.19 -10.08
N GLY A 163 14.90 -6.43 -10.48
CA GLY A 163 14.65 -7.57 -9.58
C GLY A 163 13.18 -8.01 -9.46
N GLY A 164 12.27 -7.35 -10.18
CA GLY A 164 10.85 -7.73 -10.24
C GLY A 164 10.50 -8.58 -11.47
N GLU A 165 11.32 -9.56 -11.83
CA GLU A 165 11.22 -10.28 -13.12
C GLU A 165 9.86 -10.97 -13.34
N LYS A 166 9.20 -11.37 -12.24
CA LYS A 166 7.84 -11.95 -12.23
C LYS A 166 6.74 -10.96 -12.63
N ILE A 167 7.00 -9.65 -12.66
CA ILE A 167 6.01 -8.63 -13.05
C ILE A 167 5.84 -8.66 -14.57
N PRO A 168 4.65 -8.96 -15.13
CA PRO A 168 4.45 -9.05 -16.58
C PRO A 168 4.87 -7.77 -17.34
N LEU A 169 5.31 -7.90 -18.60
CA LEU A 169 5.72 -6.73 -19.40
C LEU A 169 4.57 -5.71 -19.58
N GLN A 170 3.34 -6.22 -19.76
CA GLN A 170 2.14 -5.40 -19.84
C GLN A 170 1.96 -4.53 -18.59
N GLU A 171 2.33 -5.04 -17.40
CA GLU A 171 2.28 -4.27 -16.15
C GLU A 171 3.30 -3.14 -16.07
N ALA A 172 4.49 -3.36 -16.63
CA ALA A 172 5.49 -2.31 -16.74
C ALA A 172 5.00 -1.20 -17.68
N ILE A 173 4.46 -1.55 -18.85
CA ILE A 173 3.90 -0.59 -19.82
C ILE A 173 2.75 0.20 -19.19
N ARG A 174 1.79 -0.51 -18.57
CA ARG A 174 0.67 0.11 -17.86
C ARG A 174 1.14 1.08 -16.77
N SER A 175 2.12 0.69 -15.97
CA SER A 175 2.69 1.56 -14.92
C SER A 175 3.33 2.83 -15.50
N LYS A 176 3.90 2.75 -16.71
CA LYS A 176 4.45 3.91 -17.43
C LYS A 176 3.33 4.84 -17.93
N ILE A 177 2.24 4.29 -18.46
CA ILE A 177 1.09 5.05 -18.97
C ILE A 177 0.30 5.71 -17.83
N ASN A 178 0.14 5.04 -16.69
CA ASN A 178 -0.59 5.55 -15.53
C ASN A 178 0.13 6.69 -14.79
N TYR A 179 1.38 6.99 -15.15
CA TYR A 179 2.09 8.10 -14.55
C TYR A 179 1.70 9.43 -15.19
N HIS A 180 1.15 10.33 -14.38
CA HIS A 180 0.98 11.73 -14.74
C HIS A 180 1.20 12.62 -13.50
N PRO A 181 2.01 13.69 -13.55
CA PRO A 181 2.36 14.48 -12.38
C PRO A 181 1.15 15.08 -11.66
N ILE A 182 0.14 15.53 -12.40
CA ILE A 182 -1.09 16.09 -11.80
C ILE A 182 -1.88 14.99 -11.09
N THR A 183 -2.07 13.85 -11.75
CA THR A 183 -2.88 12.74 -11.23
C THR A 183 -2.25 12.15 -9.97
N ILE A 184 -0.94 11.89 -10.00
CA ILE A 184 -0.21 11.36 -8.84
C ILE A 184 -0.22 12.35 -7.67
N SER A 185 -0.07 13.65 -7.94
CA SER A 185 -0.10 14.68 -6.89
C SER A 185 -1.49 14.82 -6.26
N LYS A 186 -2.57 14.75 -7.06
CA LYS A 186 -3.94 14.75 -6.52
C LYS A 186 -4.25 13.48 -5.73
N LEU A 187 -3.79 12.31 -6.20
CA LEU A 187 -3.96 11.06 -5.46
C LEU A 187 -3.21 11.08 -4.13
N TRP A 188 -2.02 11.70 -4.07
CA TRP A 188 -1.31 11.92 -2.83
C TRP A 188 -2.14 12.77 -1.86
N ASN A 189 -2.66 13.93 -2.28
CA ASN A 189 -3.54 14.75 -1.43
C ASN A 189 -4.72 13.95 -0.88
N SER A 190 -5.37 13.17 -1.74
CA SER A 190 -6.51 12.34 -1.36
C SER A 190 -6.15 11.30 -0.31
N ALA A 191 -5.02 10.60 -0.48
CA ALA A 191 -4.53 9.64 0.51
C ALA A 191 -4.17 10.30 1.84
N ILE A 192 -3.54 11.48 1.80
CA ILE A 192 -3.23 12.25 3.02
C ILE A 192 -4.51 12.69 3.73
N LEU A 193 -5.49 13.23 3.01
CA LEU A 193 -6.78 13.60 3.55
C LEU A 193 -7.51 12.41 4.18
N ALA A 194 -7.48 11.25 3.53
CA ALA A 194 -8.09 10.03 4.06
C ALA A 194 -7.45 9.58 5.38
N GLY A 195 -6.11 9.61 5.47
CA GLY A 195 -5.40 9.29 6.71
C GLY A 195 -5.58 10.34 7.81
N GLU A 196 -5.55 11.62 7.47
CA GLU A 196 -5.67 12.73 8.42
C GLU A 196 -7.01 12.74 9.18
N LYS A 197 -8.08 12.23 8.57
CA LYS A 197 -9.39 12.05 9.25
C LYS A 197 -9.30 11.22 10.52
N PHE A 198 -8.29 10.35 10.63
CA PHE A 198 -8.11 9.41 11.74
C PHE A 198 -6.82 9.68 12.53
N ALA A 199 -6.14 10.82 12.31
CA ALA A 199 -4.87 11.11 12.97
C ALA A 199 -4.95 11.16 14.52
N ALA A 200 -6.12 11.48 15.06
CA ALA A 200 -6.37 11.51 16.51
C ALA A 200 -6.98 10.22 17.06
N HIS A 201 -7.22 9.21 16.21
CA HIS A 201 -7.85 7.97 16.63
C HIS A 201 -6.82 7.08 17.34
N GLU A 202 -7.12 6.57 18.54
CA GLU A 202 -6.17 5.83 19.40
C GLU A 202 -5.57 4.58 18.74
N ARG A 203 -6.31 3.94 17.83
CA ARG A 203 -5.88 2.76 17.05
C ARG A 203 -5.18 3.11 15.72
N VAL A 204 -4.85 4.38 15.48
CA VAL A 204 -4.19 4.85 14.24
C VAL A 204 -2.94 5.66 14.58
N TYR A 205 -1.79 5.20 14.10
CA TYR A 205 -0.51 5.88 14.24
C TYR A 205 -0.06 6.42 12.89
N SER A 206 0.09 7.75 12.76
CA SER A 206 0.61 8.37 11.53
C SER A 206 2.11 8.58 11.62
N LEU A 207 2.85 7.98 10.68
CA LEU A 207 4.31 7.99 10.63
C LEU A 207 4.79 8.73 9.38
N ASN A 208 5.58 9.79 9.56
CA ASN A 208 6.38 10.33 8.46
C ASN A 208 7.54 9.38 8.17
N PHE A 209 7.68 9.00 6.90
CA PHE A 209 8.69 8.08 6.43
C PHE A 209 10.10 8.65 6.68
N GLU A 210 10.28 9.95 6.51
CA GLU A 210 11.53 10.65 6.74
C GLU A 210 11.98 10.58 8.20
N ASP A 211 11.05 10.64 9.17
CA ASP A 211 11.37 10.52 10.60
C ASP A 211 11.89 9.12 10.92
N LEU A 212 11.28 8.08 10.35
CA LEU A 212 11.74 6.70 10.47
C LEU A 212 13.14 6.51 9.88
N ILE A 213 13.46 7.18 8.77
CA ILE A 213 14.76 7.08 8.14
C ILE A 213 15.84 7.81 8.95
N GLN A 214 15.52 8.97 9.53
CA GLN A 214 16.46 9.76 10.31
C GLN A 214 16.70 9.19 11.72
N ASN A 215 15.64 8.68 12.36
CA ASN A 215 15.68 8.20 13.74
C ASN A 215 15.08 6.78 13.85
N PRO A 216 15.65 5.77 13.16
CA PRO A 216 15.05 4.45 13.02
C PRO A 216 14.79 3.76 14.36
N THR A 217 15.77 3.72 15.26
CA THR A 217 15.63 3.04 16.56
C THR A 217 14.48 3.65 17.38
N ALA A 218 14.47 4.98 17.54
CA ALA A 218 13.45 5.67 18.32
C ALA A 218 12.05 5.48 17.72
N LYS A 219 11.92 5.62 16.38
CA LYS A 219 10.62 5.47 15.72
C LYS A 219 10.11 4.04 15.71
N VAL A 220 10.98 3.05 15.59
CA VAL A 220 10.58 1.64 15.70
C VAL A 220 10.17 1.30 17.15
N GLN A 221 10.83 1.86 18.16
CA GLN A 221 10.41 1.72 19.57
C GLN A 221 9.02 2.33 19.81
N GLU A 222 8.75 3.54 19.30
CA GLU A 222 7.42 4.17 19.37
C GLU A 222 6.34 3.30 18.71
N ILE A 223 6.65 2.72 17.54
CA ILE A 223 5.74 1.81 16.82
C ILE A 223 5.51 0.52 17.61
N CYS A 224 6.56 -0.09 18.18
CA CYS A 224 6.43 -1.26 19.04
C CYS A 224 5.52 -0.98 20.24
N ASN A 225 5.72 0.16 20.91
CA ASN A 225 4.87 0.59 22.03
C ASN A 225 3.41 0.76 21.60
N PHE A 226 3.18 1.45 20.47
CA PHE A 226 1.84 1.59 19.90
C PHE A 226 1.19 0.25 19.57
N LEU A 227 1.96 -0.70 19.03
CA LEU A 227 1.48 -2.04 18.67
C LEU A 227 1.38 -3.01 19.86
N GLU A 228 1.86 -2.63 21.05
CA GLU A 228 2.05 -3.51 22.21
C GLU A 228 2.98 -4.71 21.91
N LEU A 229 4.08 -4.45 21.21
CA LEU A 229 5.12 -5.42 20.90
C LEU A 229 6.41 -5.10 21.67
N SER A 230 7.20 -6.12 21.97
CA SER A 230 8.56 -5.94 22.48
C SER A 230 9.47 -5.39 21.38
N PHE A 231 10.21 -4.33 21.68
CA PHE A 231 11.27 -3.87 20.81
C PHE A 231 12.48 -4.81 20.88
N SER A 232 13.07 -5.11 19.72
CA SER A 232 14.36 -5.79 19.61
C SER A 232 15.15 -5.22 18.43
N THR A 233 16.48 -5.34 18.47
CA THR A 233 17.37 -4.76 17.46
C THR A 233 17.19 -5.39 16.08
N GLU A 234 16.72 -6.65 16.02
CA GLU A 234 16.47 -7.38 14.78
C GLU A 234 15.40 -6.70 13.90
N LEU A 235 14.49 -5.90 14.50
CA LEU A 235 13.51 -5.12 13.73
C LEU A 235 14.16 -4.08 12.81
N LEU A 236 15.39 -3.67 13.10
CA LEU A 236 16.16 -2.73 12.28
C LEU A 236 16.91 -3.44 11.15
N GLU A 237 17.10 -4.76 11.22
CA GLU A 237 17.83 -5.58 10.26
C GLU A 237 16.94 -5.98 9.07
N VAL A 238 16.40 -4.97 8.40
CA VAL A 238 15.48 -5.16 7.28
C VAL A 238 16.25 -5.41 5.99
N PRO A 239 15.91 -6.44 5.18
CA PRO A 239 16.54 -6.63 3.88
C PRO A 239 16.34 -5.42 2.96
N GLN A 240 17.43 -4.91 2.38
CA GLN A 240 17.41 -3.83 1.38
C GLN A 240 17.04 -4.36 -0.01
N ILE A 241 15.89 -5.02 -0.09
CA ILE A 241 15.29 -5.45 -1.35
C ILE A 241 14.70 -4.23 -2.04
N GLY A 242 15.00 -4.10 -3.33
CA GLY A 242 15.06 -2.89 -4.12
C GLY A 242 13.74 -2.17 -4.31
N SER A 243 13.88 -1.00 -4.91
CA SER A 243 12.81 -0.03 -5.12
C SER A 243 12.69 0.29 -6.60
N SER A 244 11.75 1.14 -6.99
CA SER A 244 11.72 1.68 -8.36
C SER A 244 12.95 2.56 -8.70
N ILE A 245 13.86 2.75 -7.74
CA ILE A 245 15.05 3.61 -7.85
C ILE A 245 16.36 2.80 -7.87
N GLY A 246 16.38 1.52 -7.46
CA GLY A 246 17.60 0.70 -7.43
C GLY A 246 17.33 -0.80 -7.32
N SER A 247 18.33 -1.60 -7.70
CA SER A 247 18.29 -3.07 -7.69
C SER A 247 18.21 -3.66 -6.29
N ASP A 248 17.76 -4.92 -6.20
CA ASP A 248 17.65 -5.66 -4.95
C ASP A 248 19.06 -5.95 -4.39
N ARG A 249 19.30 -5.59 -3.12
CA ARG A 249 20.52 -5.92 -2.37
C ARG A 249 20.15 -6.82 -1.18
N PRO A 250 19.80 -8.10 -1.41
CA PRO A 250 19.25 -8.97 -0.37
C PRO A 250 20.25 -9.30 0.74
N LEU A 251 21.55 -9.22 0.44
CA LEU A 251 22.64 -9.46 1.40
C LEU A 251 22.93 -8.24 2.30
N THR A 252 22.31 -7.09 2.04
CA THR A 252 22.45 -5.90 2.87
C THR A 252 21.21 -5.73 3.73
N THR A 253 21.38 -5.73 5.05
CA THR A 253 20.33 -5.44 6.01
C THR A 253 20.48 -4.01 6.56
N GLY A 254 19.42 -3.48 7.16
CA GLY A 254 19.42 -2.15 7.74
C GLY A 254 18.56 -1.14 6.97
N ILE A 255 18.16 -0.08 7.68
CA ILE A 255 17.34 1.00 7.13
C ILE A 255 18.23 1.95 6.29
N ASP A 256 18.00 1.95 4.98
CA ASP A 256 18.80 2.72 4.03
C ASP A 256 18.43 4.21 4.04
N ALA A 257 19.31 5.03 4.63
CA ALA A 257 19.15 6.48 4.70
C ALA A 257 19.08 7.18 3.33
N SER A 258 19.59 6.55 2.26
CA SER A 258 19.55 7.10 0.92
C SER A 258 18.17 7.07 0.27
N LYS A 259 17.16 6.49 0.94
CA LYS A 259 15.82 6.32 0.39
C LYS A 259 15.00 7.61 0.37
N THR A 260 15.36 8.65 1.11
CA THR A 260 14.66 9.94 1.15
C THR A 260 15.37 11.02 0.34
N GLY A 261 14.61 12.02 -0.12
CA GLY A 261 15.14 13.17 -0.86
C GLY A 261 15.75 12.83 -2.23
N ASN A 262 15.43 11.65 -2.79
CA ASN A 262 15.97 11.23 -4.08
C ASN A 262 15.47 12.10 -5.23
N TRP A 263 14.30 12.70 -5.10
CA TRP A 263 13.79 13.70 -6.05
C TRP A 263 14.75 14.87 -6.26
N ARG A 264 15.57 15.22 -5.26
CA ARG A 264 16.59 16.29 -5.34
C ARG A 264 17.77 15.91 -6.22
N LYS A 265 18.05 14.62 -6.40
CA LYS A 265 19.12 14.08 -7.26
C LYS A 265 18.72 14.01 -8.75
N GLY A 266 17.50 14.44 -9.08
CA GLY A 266 16.97 14.46 -10.44
C GLY A 266 16.02 13.31 -10.79
N GLY A 267 15.61 13.24 -12.06
CA GLY A 267 14.61 12.29 -12.57
C GLY A 267 13.20 12.86 -12.70
N LEU A 268 12.91 13.96 -12.00
CA LEU A 268 11.75 14.83 -12.26
C LEU A 268 12.23 16.09 -12.97
N SER A 269 11.44 16.57 -13.94
CA SER A 269 11.62 17.88 -14.54
C SER A 269 11.22 18.98 -13.55
N LYS A 270 11.74 20.20 -13.76
CA LYS A 270 11.34 21.39 -12.98
C LYS A 270 9.83 21.59 -13.01
N THR A 271 9.18 21.37 -14.15
CA THR A 271 7.72 21.47 -14.30
C THR A 271 6.98 20.40 -13.49
N GLU A 272 7.43 19.15 -13.47
CA GLU A 272 6.81 18.10 -12.65
C GLU A 272 6.90 18.42 -11.16
N VAL A 273 8.07 18.86 -10.68
CA VAL A 273 8.24 19.26 -9.27
C VAL A 273 7.37 20.49 -8.95
N PHE A 274 7.33 21.48 -9.84
CA PHE A 274 6.49 22.66 -9.69
C PHE A 274 5.00 22.29 -9.56
N LEU A 275 4.46 21.52 -10.51
CA LEU A 275 3.06 21.06 -10.49
C LEU A 275 2.75 20.30 -9.20
N CYS A 276 3.67 19.40 -8.79
CA CYS A 276 3.54 18.66 -7.55
C CYS A 276 3.44 19.57 -6.33
N GLN A 277 4.37 20.52 -6.19
CA GLN A 277 4.38 21.45 -5.06
C GLN A 277 3.13 22.33 -5.00
N GLN A 278 2.65 22.80 -6.16
CA GLN A 278 1.45 23.64 -6.23
C GLN A 278 0.19 22.84 -5.83
N ILE A 279 0.03 21.63 -6.37
CA ILE A 279 -1.14 20.79 -6.07
C ILE A 279 -1.12 20.35 -4.60
N THR A 280 0.05 20.00 -4.07
CA THR A 280 0.18 19.42 -2.73
C THR A 280 0.39 20.43 -1.61
N GLN A 281 0.45 21.73 -1.92
CA GLN A 281 0.89 22.80 -1.01
C GLN A 281 0.34 22.68 0.42
N LYS A 282 -1.00 22.68 0.56
CA LYS A 282 -1.68 22.66 1.86
C LYS A 282 -1.23 21.51 2.77
N HIS A 283 -1.22 20.30 2.23
CA HIS A 283 -0.86 19.10 3.00
C HIS A 283 0.64 18.95 3.15
N ARG A 284 1.41 19.31 2.12
CA ARG A 284 2.87 19.31 2.16
C ARG A 284 3.38 20.20 3.31
N GLU A 285 2.84 21.39 3.47
CA GLU A 285 3.20 22.32 4.56
C GLU A 285 2.79 21.78 5.92
N LYS A 286 1.58 21.20 6.05
CA LYS A 286 1.12 20.57 7.30
C LYS A 286 2.04 19.42 7.77
N HIS A 287 2.64 18.69 6.83
CA HIS A 287 3.60 17.61 7.13
C HIS A 287 5.07 18.05 7.06
N ASN A 288 5.34 19.37 7.15
CA ASN A 288 6.69 19.96 7.23
C ASN A 288 7.62 19.66 6.05
N TYR A 289 7.08 19.44 4.85
CA TYR A 289 7.90 19.22 3.65
C TYR A 289 8.16 20.52 2.90
N ASP A 290 9.21 21.27 3.18
CA ASP A 290 9.41 22.61 2.57
C ASP A 290 9.41 22.64 1.04
N ALA A 291 8.86 23.72 0.47
CA ALA A 291 8.87 23.96 -0.97
C ALA A 291 10.27 24.39 -1.43
N MET A 292 10.63 24.02 -2.65
CA MET A 292 11.77 24.62 -3.34
C MET A 292 11.29 25.68 -4.33
N SER A 293 12.02 26.79 -4.41
CA SER A 293 11.84 27.80 -5.45
C SER A 293 12.25 27.21 -6.81
N ILE A 294 11.29 27.09 -7.72
CA ILE A 294 11.49 26.46 -9.04
C ILE A 294 10.78 27.31 -10.09
N LYS A 295 11.51 27.66 -11.16
CA LYS A 295 10.92 28.25 -12.36
C LYS A 295 10.49 27.13 -13.32
N PRO A 296 9.18 26.91 -13.55
CA PRO A 296 8.71 25.89 -14.46
C PRO A 296 8.88 26.31 -15.92
N ASN A 297 8.81 25.33 -16.83
CA ASN A 297 8.56 25.61 -18.24
C ASN A 297 7.04 25.68 -18.47
N TYR A 298 6.53 26.86 -18.81
CA TYR A 298 5.10 27.09 -19.03
C TYR A 298 4.50 26.29 -20.19
N LEU A 299 5.25 26.06 -21.26
CA LEU A 299 4.82 25.19 -22.35
C LEU A 299 4.65 23.75 -21.87
N ALA A 300 5.57 23.26 -21.03
CA ALA A 300 5.45 21.93 -20.44
C ALA A 300 4.27 21.82 -19.45
N ILE A 301 3.88 22.92 -18.78
CA ILE A 301 2.64 22.96 -17.99
C ILE A 301 1.43 22.80 -18.90
N ALA A 302 1.36 23.59 -19.99
CA ALA A 302 0.26 23.51 -20.95
C ALA A 302 0.13 22.11 -21.55
N ILE A 303 1.25 21.49 -21.96
CA ILE A 303 1.27 20.10 -22.45
C ILE A 303 0.75 19.13 -21.39
N SER A 304 1.17 19.26 -20.14
CA SER A 304 0.69 18.39 -19.04
C SER A 304 -0.82 18.52 -18.87
N LEU A 305 -1.36 19.75 -18.92
CA LEU A 305 -2.80 19.99 -18.82
C LEU A 305 -3.59 19.42 -20.01
N ILE A 306 -3.10 19.63 -21.23
CA ILE A 306 -3.74 19.13 -22.46
C ILE A 306 -3.70 17.60 -22.52
N SER A 307 -2.60 16.98 -22.06
CA SER A 307 -2.45 15.52 -22.07
C SER A 307 -3.25 14.81 -20.97
N LEU A 308 -3.65 15.53 -19.91
CA LEU A 308 -4.30 14.95 -18.74
C LEU A 308 -5.59 14.17 -19.08
N PRO A 309 -6.55 14.68 -19.86
CA PRO A 309 -7.78 13.94 -20.17
C PRO A 309 -7.49 12.64 -20.92
N VAL A 310 -6.58 12.68 -21.89
CA VAL A 310 -6.17 11.51 -22.68
C VAL A 310 -5.53 10.46 -21.77
N GLN A 311 -4.62 10.88 -20.88
CA GLN A 311 -3.96 9.96 -19.96
C GLN A 311 -4.93 9.39 -18.90
N LEU A 312 -5.88 10.17 -18.40
CA LEU A 312 -6.92 9.68 -17.50
C LEU A 312 -7.81 8.64 -18.18
N PHE A 313 -8.18 8.87 -19.45
CA PHE A 313 -8.95 7.92 -20.25
C PHE A 313 -8.18 6.61 -20.46
N LEU A 314 -6.92 6.68 -20.89
CA LEU A 314 -6.06 5.50 -21.05
C LEU A 314 -5.86 4.75 -19.72
N ALA A 315 -5.63 5.48 -18.63
CA ALA A 315 -5.51 4.89 -17.31
C ALA A 315 -6.80 4.20 -16.87
N LEU A 316 -7.97 4.77 -17.16
CA LEU A 316 -9.25 4.12 -16.87
C LEU A 316 -9.36 2.80 -17.64
N LEU A 317 -9.16 2.82 -18.97
CA LEU A 317 -9.24 1.64 -19.83
C LEU A 317 -8.32 0.51 -19.36
N LEU A 318 -7.05 0.83 -19.04
CA LEU A 318 -6.06 -0.15 -18.62
C LEU A 318 -6.28 -0.71 -17.21
N ASN A 319 -7.21 -0.15 -16.43
CA ASN A 319 -7.54 -0.64 -15.10
C ASN A 319 -8.95 -1.27 -15.02
N LEU A 320 -9.71 -1.32 -16.14
CA LEU A 320 -11.13 -1.75 -16.19
C LEU A 320 -11.41 -3.16 -15.64
N GLU A 321 -10.44 -4.06 -15.67
CA GLU A 321 -10.62 -5.44 -15.19
C GLU A 321 -10.21 -5.65 -13.72
N ARG A 322 -9.68 -4.61 -13.05
CA ARG A 322 -9.05 -4.76 -11.72
C ARG A 322 -9.82 -4.13 -10.57
N ILE A 323 -10.62 -3.12 -10.83
CA ILE A 323 -11.37 -2.46 -9.77
C ILE A 323 -12.73 -3.15 -9.62
N GLY A 324 -12.97 -3.71 -8.44
CA GLY A 324 -14.22 -4.43 -8.15
C GLY A 324 -15.46 -3.54 -8.22
N CYS A 325 -15.34 -2.27 -7.80
CA CYS A 325 -16.38 -1.25 -8.00
C CYS A 325 -15.76 0.12 -8.34
N TYR A 326 -15.90 0.54 -9.62
CA TYR A 326 -15.36 1.81 -10.12
C TYR A 326 -15.93 3.02 -9.39
N ALA A 327 -17.25 3.08 -9.28
CA ALA A 327 -17.94 4.23 -8.68
C ALA A 327 -17.49 4.45 -7.23
N ASP A 328 -17.42 3.38 -6.43
CA ASP A 328 -16.98 3.47 -5.03
C ASP A 328 -15.49 3.85 -4.93
N THR A 329 -14.62 3.24 -5.73
CA THR A 329 -13.18 3.53 -5.73
C THR A 329 -12.89 4.97 -6.17
N ILE A 330 -13.57 5.45 -7.21
CA ILE A 330 -13.43 6.84 -7.68
C ILE A 330 -13.98 7.79 -6.62
N LYS A 331 -15.16 7.53 -6.07
CA LYS A 331 -15.75 8.35 -5.00
C LYS A 331 -14.81 8.47 -3.81
N ARG A 332 -14.20 7.38 -3.36
CA ARG A 332 -13.27 7.39 -2.21
C ARG A 332 -11.97 8.13 -2.48
N ARG A 333 -11.48 8.10 -3.72
CA ARG A 333 -10.20 8.71 -4.11
C ARG A 333 -10.34 10.16 -4.57
N TRP A 334 -11.55 10.63 -4.87
CA TRP A 334 -11.78 11.95 -5.48
C TRP A 334 -12.89 12.77 -4.82
N ALA A 335 -13.54 12.25 -3.76
CA ALA A 335 -14.35 13.04 -2.82
C ALA A 335 -13.46 13.63 -1.73
#